data_AF-A0A971C3R0-F1
#
_entry.id   AF-A0A971C3R0-F1
#
_cell.length_a   1.000
_cell.length_b   1.000
_cell.length_c   1.000
_cell.angle_alpha   90.00
_cell.angle_beta   90.00
_cell.angle_gamma   90.00
#
_symmetry.space_group_name_H-M   'P 1'
#
loop_
_entity.id
_entity.type
_entity.pdbx_description
1 polymer ?
#
loop_
_entity_poly.entity_id
_entity_poly.type
_entity_poly.pdbx_seq_one_letter_code
_entity_poly.pdbx_strand_id
1 'polypeptide(L)'
;IKSWYTIWLAHWVDKTNYSGAYGIWQHSEKGTVAGINGNVDLDICYKDFPTTIKSKGLNGWGNAPVPVQVADAPKTESTVTATIKIGNDTYKGIFVKE
;
A
#
# COMPACT_ATOMS: atom_id res chain seq x y z
N ILE A 1 -12.88 -11.39 19.35
CA ILE A 1 -12.59 -10.76 18.04
C ILE A 1 -12.81 -11.82 16.96
N LYS A 2 -13.51 -11.52 15.87
CA LYS A 2 -13.78 -12.52 14.82
C LYS A 2 -12.49 -12.81 14.04
N SER A 3 -12.28 -14.06 13.64
CA SER A 3 -11.02 -14.55 13.05
C SER A 3 -10.66 -13.91 11.70
N TRP A 4 -11.63 -13.32 11.01
CA TRP A 4 -11.43 -12.68 9.71
C TRP A 4 -11.03 -11.20 9.79
N TYR A 5 -10.90 -10.65 11.00
CA TYR A 5 -10.29 -9.34 11.21
C TYR A 5 -8.82 -9.47 11.63
N THR A 6 -7.99 -8.56 11.13
CA THR A 6 -6.66 -8.34 11.72
C THR A 6 -6.77 -7.36 12.87
N ILE A 7 -6.03 -7.62 13.95
CA ILE A 7 -5.99 -6.75 15.12
C ILE A 7 -4.94 -5.66 14.91
N TRP A 8 -5.32 -4.41 15.19
CA TRP A 8 -4.41 -3.33 15.52
C TRP A 8 -4.40 -3.21 17.05
N LEU A 9 -3.29 -3.63 17.66
CA LEU A 9 -3.13 -3.68 19.10
C LEU A 9 -2.58 -2.35 19.60
N ALA A 10 -3.30 -1.67 20.49
CA ALA A 10 -2.73 -0.57 21.27
C ALA A 10 -2.25 -1.10 22.62
N HIS A 11 -0.92 -1.06 22.83
CA HIS A 11 -0.31 -1.53 24.06
C HIS A 11 1.06 -0.87 24.26
N TRP A 12 1.09 0.22 25.04
CA TRP A 12 2.27 1.08 25.18
C TRP A 12 3.29 0.51 26.18
N VAL A 13 4.04 -0.49 25.74
CA VAL A 13 5.09 -1.20 26.50
C VAL A 13 6.27 -1.54 25.61
N ASP A 14 7.46 -1.79 26.16
CA ASP A 14 8.63 -2.19 25.35
C ASP A 14 8.51 -3.61 24.78
N LYS A 15 7.76 -4.47 25.47
CA LYS A 15 7.48 -5.85 25.04
C LYS A 15 6.06 -6.23 25.44
N THR A 16 5.21 -6.44 24.44
CA THR A 16 3.83 -6.86 24.67
C THR A 16 3.75 -8.26 25.28
N ASN A 17 2.88 -8.44 26.28
CA ASN A 17 2.48 -9.75 26.81
C ASN A 17 1.20 -10.29 26.17
N TYR A 18 0.66 -9.59 25.15
CA TYR A 18 -0.51 -10.01 24.42
C TYR A 18 -0.17 -11.24 23.56
N SER A 19 -0.86 -12.35 23.80
CA SER A 19 -0.62 -13.63 23.13
C SER A 19 -1.43 -13.84 21.85
N GLY A 20 -2.39 -12.96 21.57
CA GLY A 20 -3.18 -13.01 20.34
C GLY A 20 -2.40 -12.51 19.13
N ALA A 21 -2.80 -12.95 17.93
CA ALA A 21 -2.21 -12.44 16.68
C ALA A 21 -2.67 -11.01 16.38
N TYR A 22 -1.74 -10.14 15.97
CA TYR A 22 -2.00 -8.77 15.51
C TYR A 22 -1.18 -8.46 14.26
N GLY A 23 -1.63 -7.48 13.47
CA GLY A 23 -0.92 -7.04 12.27
C GLY A 23 -0.31 -5.65 12.41
N ILE A 24 -0.78 -4.86 13.36
CA ILE A 24 -0.23 -3.54 13.70
C ILE A 24 -0.15 -3.47 15.22
N TRP A 25 0.92 -2.89 15.74
CA TRP A 25 1.10 -2.62 17.15
C TRP A 25 1.41 -1.14 17.37
N GLN A 26 0.50 -0.44 18.03
CA GLN A 26 0.74 0.88 18.57
C GLN A 26 1.48 0.74 19.91
N HIS A 27 2.76 1.07 19.92
CA HIS A 27 3.64 0.87 21.07
C HIS A 27 3.92 2.16 21.84
N SER A 28 3.50 3.32 21.33
CA SER A 28 3.57 4.61 22.03
C SER A 28 2.45 5.54 21.58
N GLU A 29 1.93 6.36 22.49
CA GLU A 29 1.08 7.53 22.22
C GLU A 29 1.84 8.87 22.33
N LYS A 30 3.15 8.80 22.69
CA LYS A 30 3.99 9.97 23.02
C LYS A 30 5.19 10.10 22.08
N GLY A 31 5.04 9.61 20.85
CA GLY A 31 6.06 9.73 19.83
C GLY A 31 6.29 11.16 19.38
N THR A 32 7.42 11.36 18.70
CA THR A 32 7.74 12.60 18.02
C THR A 32 8.22 12.28 16.61
N VAL A 33 7.59 12.87 15.61
CA VAL A 33 7.93 12.70 14.20
C VAL A 33 8.15 14.10 13.61
N ALA A 34 9.29 14.28 12.94
CA ALA A 34 9.63 15.56 12.32
C ALA A 34 8.53 16.00 11.34
N GLY A 35 8.08 17.24 11.48
CA GLY A 35 6.99 17.81 10.68
C GLY A 35 5.59 17.66 11.30
N ILE A 36 5.45 17.01 12.45
CA ILE A 36 4.18 16.94 13.19
C ILE A 36 4.34 17.62 14.56
N ASN A 37 3.44 18.56 14.85
CA ASN A 37 3.42 19.26 16.13
C ASN A 37 2.65 18.45 17.18
N GLY A 38 3.22 18.33 18.38
CA GLY A 38 2.63 17.58 19.48
C GLY A 38 2.98 16.09 19.47
N ASN A 39 2.39 15.35 20.41
CA ASN A 39 2.58 13.91 20.50
C ASN A 39 1.90 13.19 19.33
N VAL A 40 2.54 12.14 18.85
CA VAL A 40 1.96 11.23 17.86
C VAL A 40 2.01 9.79 18.33
N ASP A 41 1.07 8.99 17.85
CA ASP A 41 1.11 7.55 18.00
C ASP A 41 2.25 6.96 17.15
N LEU A 42 2.95 5.96 17.71
CA LEU A 42 3.97 5.18 17.00
C LEU A 42 3.50 3.75 16.84
N ASP A 43 3.45 3.33 15.57
CA ASP A 43 2.95 2.03 15.15
C ASP A 43 4.02 1.22 14.42
N ILE A 44 4.11 -0.07 14.76
CA ILE A 44 4.86 -1.06 13.98
C ILE A 44 3.86 -1.89 13.18
N CYS A 45 4.01 -1.87 11.86
CA CYS A 45 3.20 -2.67 10.95
C CYS A 45 3.92 -3.98 10.58
N TYR A 46 3.34 -5.11 10.95
CA TYR A 46 3.89 -6.45 10.70
C TYR A 46 3.32 -7.12 9.44
N LYS A 47 2.34 -6.48 8.78
CA LYS A 47 1.72 -6.99 7.55
C LYS A 47 1.84 -5.97 6.42
N ASP A 48 2.10 -6.46 5.21
CA ASP A 48 2.03 -5.63 4.00
C ASP A 48 0.57 -5.44 3.56
N PHE A 49 -0.15 -4.59 4.31
CA PHE A 49 -1.49 -4.15 3.93
C PHE A 49 -1.52 -3.43 2.59
N PRO A 50 -0.57 -2.53 2.25
CA PRO A 50 -0.57 -1.88 0.94
C PRO A 50 -0.66 -2.87 -0.22
N THR A 51 0.17 -3.92 -0.25
CA THR A 51 0.14 -4.95 -1.30
C THR A 51 -1.17 -5.73 -1.29
N THR A 52 -1.65 -6.13 -0.10
CA THR A 52 -2.90 -6.90 0.05
C THR A 52 -4.14 -6.11 -0.37
N ILE A 53 -4.20 -4.82 -0.02
CA ILE A 53 -5.32 -3.93 -0.35
C ILE A 53 -5.31 -3.65 -1.86
N LYS A 54 -4.13 -3.38 -2.43
CA LYS A 54 -3.97 -3.15 -3.88
C LYS A 54 -4.35 -4.38 -4.71
N SER A 55 -3.87 -5.57 -4.35
CA SER A 55 -4.16 -6.79 -5.11
C SER A 55 -5.64 -7.16 -5.12
N LYS A 56 -6.39 -6.74 -4.10
CA LYS A 56 -7.85 -6.92 -4.01
C LYS A 56 -8.65 -5.75 -4.59
N GLY A 57 -8.01 -4.70 -5.11
CA GLY A 57 -8.69 -3.51 -5.63
C GLY A 57 -9.42 -2.69 -4.57
N LEU A 58 -9.02 -2.79 -3.30
CA LEU A 58 -9.73 -2.18 -2.16
C LEU A 58 -9.22 -0.78 -1.79
N ASN A 59 -8.25 -0.22 -2.53
CA ASN A 59 -7.70 1.11 -2.25
C ASN A 59 -8.50 2.26 -2.91
N GLY A 60 -9.54 1.97 -3.69
CA GLY A 60 -10.36 2.99 -4.37
C GLY A 60 -9.83 3.46 -5.73
N TRP A 61 -8.77 2.84 -6.26
CA TRP A 61 -8.12 3.24 -7.53
C TRP A 61 -8.57 2.34 -8.70
N GLY A 62 -9.61 1.52 -8.50
CA GLY A 62 -9.98 0.43 -9.38
C GLY A 62 -8.96 -0.71 -9.34
N ASN A 63 -9.23 -1.79 -10.08
CA ASN A 63 -8.20 -2.77 -10.35
C ASN A 63 -7.17 -2.08 -11.26
N ALA A 64 -6.03 -1.68 -10.71
CA ALA A 64 -4.86 -1.41 -11.54
C ALA A 64 -4.63 -2.66 -12.41
N PRO A 65 -4.31 -2.53 -13.71
CA PRO A 65 -3.87 -3.67 -14.49
C PRO A 65 -2.74 -4.32 -13.69
N VAL A 66 -2.97 -5.56 -13.25
CA VAL A 66 -1.99 -6.30 -12.44
C VAL A 66 -0.71 -6.34 -13.29
N PRO A 67 0.42 -5.77 -12.83
CA PRO A 67 1.69 -6.11 -13.44
C PRO A 67 1.83 -7.61 -13.21
N VAL A 68 1.69 -8.39 -14.27
CA VAL A 68 1.87 -9.84 -14.21
C VAL A 68 3.25 -10.06 -13.59
N GLN A 69 3.29 -10.60 -12.37
CA GLN A 69 4.52 -11.10 -11.80
C GLN A 69 4.88 -12.36 -12.58
N VAL A 70 5.57 -12.17 -13.71
CA VAL A 70 6.22 -13.26 -14.42
C VAL A 70 7.49 -13.57 -13.61
N ALA A 71 7.45 -14.69 -12.88
CA ALA A 71 8.68 -15.34 -12.46
C ALA A 71 9.51 -15.61 -13.72
N ASP A 72 10.73 -15.07 -13.75
CA ASP A 72 11.78 -15.35 -14.73
C ASP A 72 11.48 -15.02 -16.21
N ALA A 73 11.17 -13.76 -16.52
CA ALA A 73 11.22 -13.24 -17.90
C ALA A 73 12.14 -12.01 -18.06
N PRO A 74 12.80 -11.85 -19.22
CA PRO A 74 13.74 -10.75 -19.47
C PRO A 74 13.02 -9.40 -19.35
N LYS A 75 13.75 -8.36 -18.94
CA LYS A 75 13.30 -6.95 -18.84
C LYS A 75 12.48 -6.55 -20.09
N THR A 76 11.16 -6.58 -20.00
CA THR A 76 10.27 -6.06 -21.06
C THR A 76 9.96 -4.61 -20.75
N GLU A 77 10.35 -3.74 -21.66
CA GLU A 77 10.08 -2.31 -21.60
C GLU A 77 8.57 -2.06 -21.47
N SER A 78 8.19 -1.25 -20.48
CA SER A 78 6.78 -0.91 -20.24
C SER A 78 6.35 0.15 -21.24
N THR A 79 5.68 -0.27 -22.32
CA THR A 79 5.03 0.64 -23.27
C THR A 79 3.69 1.09 -22.71
N VAL A 80 3.44 2.40 -22.66
CA VAL A 80 2.12 2.97 -22.32
C VAL A 80 1.50 3.56 -23.57
N THR A 81 0.27 3.16 -23.89
CA THR A 81 -0.50 3.77 -25.00
C THR A 81 -1.30 4.95 -24.48
N ALA A 82 -1.04 6.16 -24.99
CA ALA A 82 -1.89 7.32 -24.71
C ALA A 82 -2.85 7.58 -25.88
N THR A 83 -4.09 7.94 -25.55
CA THR A 83 -5.05 8.48 -26.50
C THR A 83 -5.32 9.93 -26.14
N ILE A 84 -4.99 10.85 -27.05
CA ILE A 84 -5.18 12.29 -26.87
C ILE A 84 -6.28 12.72 -27.84
N LYS A 85 -7.29 13.44 -27.33
CA LYS A 85 -8.35 14.03 -28.15
C LYS A 85 -8.19 15.55 -28.19
N ILE A 86 -8.15 16.10 -29.39
CA ILE A 86 -8.11 17.56 -29.63
C ILE A 86 -9.24 17.86 -30.61
N GLY A 87 -10.27 18.57 -30.16
CA GLY A 87 -11.49 18.75 -30.94
C GLY A 87 -12.16 17.41 -31.28
N ASN A 88 -12.47 17.17 -32.55
CA ASN A 88 -13.01 15.90 -33.03
C ASN A 88 -11.93 14.86 -33.40
N ASP A 89 -10.66 15.27 -33.38
CA ASP A 89 -9.56 14.40 -33.80
C ASP A 89 -9.03 13.57 -32.63
N THR A 90 -8.61 12.35 -32.95
CA THR A 90 -8.04 11.41 -31.98
C THR A 90 -6.66 10.97 -32.42
N TYR A 91 -5.68 11.19 -31.55
CA TYR A 91 -4.29 10.81 -31.74
C TYR A 91 -3.95 9.65 -30.80
N LYS A 92 -3.26 8.64 -31.34
CA LYS A 92 -2.81 7.46 -30.58
C LYS A 92 -1.30 7.33 -30.71
N GLY A 93 -0.62 7.22 -29.58
CA GLY A 93 0.84 7.05 -29.52
C GLY A 93 1.25 6.01 -28.48
N ILE A 94 2.39 5.38 -28.72
CA ILE A 94 3.05 4.47 -27.79
C ILE A 94 4.23 5.22 -27.17
N PHE A 95 4.26 5.31 -25.85
CA PHE A 95 5.34 5.94 -25.09
C PHE A 95 6.16 4.85 -24.41
N VAL A 96 7.48 4.96 -24.54
CA VAL A 96 8.45 4.12 -23.85
C VAL A 96 9.19 5.01 -22.86
N LYS A 97 9.47 4.47 -21.66
CA LYS A 97 10.28 5.17 -20.65
C LYS A 97 11.76 5.06 -21.07
N GLU A 98 12.46 6.20 -21.21
CA GLU A 98 13.93 6.24 -21.35
C GLU A 98 14.64 5.61 -20.14
#